data_AF-A0A4D6H6R4-F1
#
_entry.id   AF-A0A4D6H6R4-F1
#
_cell.length_a   1.000
_cell.length_b   1.000
_cell.length_c   1.000
_cell.angle_alpha   90.00
_cell.angle_beta   90.00
_cell.angle_gamma   90.00
#
_symmetry.space_group_name_H-M   'P 1'
#
loop_
_entity.id
_entity.type
_entity.pdbx_description
1 polymer ?
#
loop_
_entity_poly.entity_id
_entity_poly.type
_entity_poly.pdbx_seq_one_letter_code
_entity_poly.pdbx_strand_id
1 'polypeptide(L)'
;MAVVTFGLTAKFVGGFVGNLIAGGDIRESAAIGVGMTPKTGVGLAIISTALAAGFISGRLFSAFVALVLVSVLISPSLLQAMLSRTNRPD
;
A
#
# COMPACT_ATOMS: atom_id res chain seq x y z
N MET A 1 10.18 -10.85 -5.01
CA MET A 1 9.79 -10.57 -3.61
C MET A 1 10.30 -9.21 -3.12
N ALA A 2 11.53 -8.80 -3.43
CA ALA A 2 12.06 -7.48 -3.05
C ALA A 2 11.16 -6.29 -3.45
N VAL A 3 10.60 -6.28 -4.67
CA VAL A 3 9.68 -5.22 -5.13
C VAL A 3 8.41 -5.16 -4.28
N VAL A 4 7.91 -6.33 -3.85
CA VAL A 4 6.67 -6.43 -3.07
C VAL A 4 6.90 -5.87 -1.66
N THR A 5 7.96 -6.32 -1.00
CA THR A 5 8.31 -5.88 0.36
C THR A 5 8.68 -4.40 0.40
N PHE A 6 9.47 -3.93 -0.56
CA PHE A 6 9.84 -2.53 -0.67
C PHE A 6 8.63 -1.64 -0.98
N GLY A 7 7.78 -2.06 -1.92
CA GLY A 7 6.57 -1.32 -2.27
C GLY A 7 5.59 -1.17 -1.09
N LEU A 8 5.39 -2.24 -0.32
CA LEU A 8 4.49 -2.24 0.83
C LEU A 8 5.04 -1.38 1.98
N THR A 9 6.34 -1.51 2.29
CA THR A 9 7.00 -0.72 3.33
C THR A 9 7.08 0.76 2.99
N ALA A 10 7.44 1.12 1.76
CA ALA A 10 7.47 2.51 1.32
C ALA A 10 6.10 3.19 1.44
N LYS A 11 5.02 2.47 1.11
CA LYS A 11 3.64 2.95 1.23
C LYS A 11 3.21 3.16 2.68
N PHE A 12 3.47 2.16 3.52
CA PHE A 12 3.17 2.25 4.95
C PHE A 12 3.96 3.37 5.62
N VAL A 13 5.28 3.43 5.41
CA VAL A 13 6.15 4.44 5.99
C VAL A 13 5.80 5.83 5.47
N GLY A 14 5.49 5.98 4.18
CA GLY A 14 5.07 7.26 3.61
C GLY A 14 3.79 7.80 4.26
N GLY A 15 2.77 6.95 4.44
CA GLY A 15 1.54 7.36 5.13
C GLY A 15 1.75 7.63 6.62
N PHE A 16 2.57 6.82 7.29
CA PHE A 16 2.90 6.99 8.71
C PHE A 16 3.66 8.30 8.97
N VAL A 17 4.75 8.53 8.25
CA VAL A 17 5.58 9.73 8.40
C VAL A 17 4.80 10.96 7.95
N GLY A 18 4.00 10.85 6.88
CA GLY A 18 3.17 11.96 6.40
C GLY A 18 2.19 12.48 7.46
N ASN A 19 1.52 11.59 8.20
CA ASN A 19 0.62 12.00 9.27
C ASN A 19 1.37 12.56 10.49
N LEU A 20 2.53 11.99 10.81
CA LEU A 20 3.36 12.47 11.92
C LEU A 20 3.84 13.91 11.65
N ILE A 21 4.23 14.23 10.42
CA ILE A 21 4.60 15.60 10.01
C ILE A 21 3.38 16.54 10.05
N ALA A 22 2.18 16.02 9.78
CA ALA A 22 0.93 16.79 9.86
C ALA A 22 0.47 17.05 11.32
N GLY A 23 1.19 16.55 12.33
CA GLY A 23 0.87 16.73 13.74
C GLY A 23 -0.09 15.68 14.32
N GLY A 24 -0.34 14.60 13.59
CA GLY A 24 -1.20 13.51 14.03
C GLY A 24 -0.51 12.55 15.00
N ASP A 25 -1.30 11.79 15.76
CA ASP A 25 -0.79 10.85 16.76
C ASP A 25 -0.18 9.59 16.11
N ILE A 26 0.66 8.85 16.84
CA ILE A 26 1.34 7.63 16.37
C ILE A 26 0.31 6.54 15.99
N ARG A 27 -0.78 6.44 16.75
CA ARG A 27 -1.88 5.50 16.46
C ARG A 27 -2.61 5.84 15.16
N GLU A 28 -2.92 7.12 14.98
CA GLU A 28 -3.58 7.62 13.77
C GLU A 28 -2.65 7.46 12.55
N SER A 29 -1.36 7.74 12.73
CA SER A 29 -0.31 7.56 11.73
C SER A 29 -0.19 6.11 11.26
N ALA A 30 -0.31 5.13 12.17
CA ALA A 30 -0.32 3.72 11.80
C ALA A 30 -1.57 3.35 10.99
N ALA A 31 -2.76 3.83 11.39
CA ALA A 31 -3.99 3.61 10.65
C ALA A 31 -3.94 4.23 9.24
N ILE A 32 -3.40 5.45 9.13
CA ILE A 32 -3.19 6.15 7.86
C ILE A 32 -2.15 5.42 7.01
N GLY A 33 -1.03 4.97 7.58
CA GLY A 33 -0.04 4.16 6.87
C GLY A 33 -0.64 2.90 6.23
N VAL A 34 -1.51 2.19 6.95
CA VAL A 34 -2.24 1.02 6.40
C VAL A 34 -3.28 1.45 5.36
N GLY A 35 -4.04 2.51 5.62
CA GLY A 35 -5.07 3.03 4.71
C GLY A 35 -4.52 3.58 3.40
N MET A 36 -3.30 4.11 3.45
CA MET A 36 -2.55 4.64 2.31
C MET A 36 -1.97 3.57 1.41
N THR A 37 -2.30 2.29 1.62
CA THR A 37 -2.02 1.21 0.66
C THR A 37 -3.11 1.23 -0.42
N PRO A 38 -2.95 1.99 -1.54
CA PRO A 38 -4.03 2.24 -2.47
C PRO A 38 -4.13 1.06 -3.41
N LYS A 39 -5.31 0.48 -3.50
CA LYS A 39 -5.67 -0.53 -4.50
C LYS A 39 -6.02 0.20 -5.81
N THR A 40 -5.02 0.78 -6.46
CA THR A 40 -5.25 1.66 -7.63
C THR A 40 -5.18 0.88 -8.93
N GLY A 41 -6.28 0.87 -9.69
CA GLY A 41 -6.29 0.42 -11.09
C GLY A 41 -5.32 1.23 -11.96
N VAL A 42 -5.08 2.50 -11.60
CA VAL A 42 -4.13 3.39 -12.27
C VAL A 42 -2.70 2.82 -12.25
N GLY A 43 -2.27 2.19 -11.16
CA GLY A 43 -0.92 1.59 -11.09
C GLY A 43 -0.75 0.42 -12.06
N LEU A 44 -1.75 -0.44 -12.19
CA LEU A 44 -1.77 -1.51 -13.19
C LEU A 44 -1.87 -0.97 -14.62
N ALA A 45 -2.64 0.11 -14.82
CA ALA A 45 -2.74 0.76 -16.12
C ALA A 45 -1.37 1.28 -16.59
N ILE A 46 -0.64 2.02 -15.75
CA ILE A 46 0.71 2.54 -16.04
C ILE A 46 1.68 1.39 -16.37
N ILE A 47 1.67 0.33 -15.55
CA ILE A 47 2.54 -0.84 -15.74
C ILE A 47 2.19 -1.61 -17.02
N SER A 48 0.91 -1.70 -17.37
CA SER A 48 0.46 -2.26 -18.65
C SER A 48 0.96 -1.42 -19.84
N THR A 49 0.86 -0.08 -19.74
CA THR A 49 1.37 0.81 -20.79
C THR A 49 2.89 0.70 -20.93
N ALA A 50 3.61 0.61 -19.81
CA ALA A 50 5.06 0.46 -19.81
C ALA A 50 5.51 -0.89 -20.41
N LEU A 51 4.75 -1.97 -20.19
CA LEU A 51 5.02 -3.26 -20.82
C LEU A 51 4.77 -3.19 -22.34
N ALA A 52 3.65 -2.59 -22.75
CA ALA A 52 3.31 -2.42 -24.17
C ALA A 52 4.34 -1.55 -24.92
N ALA A 53 4.90 -0.54 -24.26
CA ALA A 53 5.97 0.30 -24.79
C ALA A 53 7.37 -0.36 -24.71
N GLY A 54 7.49 -1.55 -24.13
CA GLY A 54 8.76 -2.28 -24.00
C GLY A 54 9.71 -1.75 -22.91
N PHE A 55 9.27 -0.82 -22.05
CA PHE A 55 10.09 -0.26 -20.97
C PHE A 55 10.32 -1.23 -19.81
N ILE A 56 9.45 -2.22 -19.64
CA ILE A 56 9.56 -3.23 -18.59
C ILE A 56 9.39 -4.63 -19.15
N SER A 57 10.01 -5.62 -18.50
CA SER A 57 9.84 -7.03 -18.86
C SER A 57 8.57 -7.62 -18.28
N GLY A 58 8.03 -8.67 -18.92
CA GLY A 58 6.87 -9.42 -18.40
C GLY A 58 7.07 -9.98 -16.98
N ARG A 59 8.32 -10.20 -16.56
CA ARG A 59 8.66 -10.61 -15.19
C ARG A 59 8.41 -9.49 -14.17
N LEU A 60 8.68 -8.23 -14.54
CA LEU A 60 8.41 -7.08 -13.69
C LEU A 60 6.90 -6.81 -13.61
N PHE A 61 6.21 -6.98 -14.74
CA PHE A 61 4.76 -6.88 -14.83
C PHE A 61 4.07 -7.89 -13.89
N SER A 62 4.43 -9.17 -13.97
CA SER A 62 3.83 -10.19 -13.10
C SER A 62 4.14 -9.97 -11.62
N ALA A 63 5.33 -9.45 -11.29
CA ALA A 63 5.66 -9.06 -9.92
C ALA A 63 4.79 -7.91 -9.40
N PHE A 64 4.48 -6.93 -10.25
CA PHE A 64 3.57 -5.83 -9.92
C PHE A 64 2.13 -6.30 -9.73
N VAL A 65 1.64 -7.18 -10.60
CA VAL A 65 0.32 -7.81 -10.45
C VAL A 65 0.25 -8.57 -9.12
N ALA A 66 1.27 -9.37 -8.79
CA ALA A 66 1.34 -10.07 -7.52
C ALA A 66 1.36 -9.11 -6.31
N LEU A 67 2.13 -8.02 -6.37
CA LEU A 67 2.12 -6.98 -5.34
C LEU A 67 0.71 -6.40 -5.12
N VAL A 68 0.02 -6.05 -6.20
CA VAL A 68 -1.32 -5.47 -6.13
C VAL A 68 -2.30 -6.48 -5.54
N LEU A 69 -2.29 -7.73 -6.00
CA LEU A 69 -3.16 -8.79 -5.46
C LEU A 69 -2.95 -9.02 -3.97
N VAL A 70 -1.69 -9.16 -3.54
CA VAL A 70 -1.35 -9.35 -2.13
C VAL A 70 -1.78 -8.15 -1.28
N SER A 71 -1.49 -6.93 -1.76
CA SER A 71 -1.88 -5.70 -1.09
C SER A 71 -3.40 -5.55 -0.97
N VAL A 72 -4.14 -5.90 -2.03
CA VAL A 72 -5.61 -5.88 -2.06
C VAL A 72 -6.19 -6.78 -0.98
N LEU A 73 -5.62 -7.98 -0.83
CA LEU A 73 -6.09 -9.00 0.10
C LEU A 73 -5.74 -8.66 1.55
N ILE A 74 -4.53 -8.15 1.80
CA ILE A 74 -4.04 -7.85 3.16
C ILE A 74 -4.66 -6.56 3.72
N SER A 75 -4.85 -5.55 2.88
CA SER A 75 -5.33 -4.23 3.31
C SER A 75 -6.61 -4.25 4.16
N PRO A 76 -7.73 -4.90 3.76
CA PRO A 76 -8.96 -4.88 4.56
C PRO A 76 -8.77 -5.54 5.93
N SER A 77 -8.03 -6.65 6.01
CA SER A 77 -7.74 -7.34 7.28
C SER A 77 -6.91 -6.48 8.22
N LEU A 78 -5.88 -5.81 7.68
CA LEU A 78 -4.99 -4.96 8.46
C LEU A 78 -5.67 -3.65 8.90
N LEU A 79 -6.52 -3.09 8.03
CA LEU A 79 -7.31 -1.89 8.35
C LEU A 79 -8.36 -2.19 9.42
N GLN A 80 -9.07 -3.31 9.32
CA GLN A 80 -10.01 -3.75 10.35
C GLN A 80 -9.30 -3.98 11.69
N ALA A 81 -8.15 -4.65 11.71
CA ALA A 81 -7.40 -4.88 12.94
C ALA A 81 -6.96 -3.57 13.64
N MET A 82 -6.63 -2.53 12.86
CA MET A 82 -6.27 -1.22 13.40
C MET A 82 -7.49 -0.42 13.87
N LEU A 83 -8.58 -0.39 13.08
CA LEU A 83 -9.81 0.33 13.43
C LEU A 83 -10.55 -0.31 14.62
N SER A 84 -10.58 -1.63 14.73
CA SER A 84 -11.13 -2.35 15.89
C SER A 84 -10.39 -2.04 17.20
N ARG A 85 -9.15 -1.53 17.15
CA ARG A 85 -8.40 -1.06 18.32
C ARG A 85 -8.56 0.43 18.64
N THR A 86 -9.18 1.19 17.73
CA THR A 86 -9.60 2.57 17.95
C THR A 86 -11.02 2.66 18.51
N ASN A 87 -11.87 1.67 18.25
CA ASN A 87 -13.25 1.57 18.75
C ASN A 87 -13.34 1.00 20.18
N ARG A 88 -12.40 1.34 21.06
CA ARG A 88 -12.59 1.13 22.50
C ARG A 88 -13.24 2.42 23.00
N PRO A 89 -14.52 2.41 23.40
CA PRO A 89 -15.18 3.60 23.90
C PRO A 89 -14.51 3.98 25.22
N ASP A 90 -13.96 5.19 25.25
CA ASP A 90 -13.63 5.90 26.48
C ASP A 90 -14.94 6.42 27.11
#